data_AF-A0A0K0D6N1-F1
#
_entry.id   AF-A0A0K0D6N1-F1
#
_cell.length_a   1.000
_cell.length_b   1.000
_cell.length_c   1.000
_cell.angle_alpha   90.00
_cell.angle_beta   90.00
_cell.angle_gamma   90.00
#
_symmetry.space_group_name_H-M   'P 1'
#
loop_
_entity.id
_entity.type
_entity.pdbx_description
1 polymer ?
#
loop_
_entity_poly.entity_id
_entity_poly.type
_entity_poly.pdbx_seq_one_letter_code
_entity_poly.pdbx_strand_id
1 'polypeptide(L)'
;LVAPMVFCPDLHFSDLKSSIADMCNSNFVKMEGPPSALAGLFIGSHIEFGEGLKWLHFDIASVAESGDRATGYGMALLSYLLGHLTRIPMLQH
;
A
#
# COMPACT_ATOMS: atom_id res chain seq x y z
N LEU A 1 -1.02 -14.09 4.45
CA LEU A 1 -2.44 -13.66 4.40
C LEU A 1 -2.43 -12.17 4.08
N VAL A 2 -3.20 -11.71 3.09
CA VAL A 2 -3.30 -10.28 2.73
C VAL A 2 -4.67 -9.77 3.22
N ALA A 3 -4.72 -8.55 3.76
CA ALA A 3 -5.94 -7.89 4.16
C ALA A 3 -6.09 -6.54 3.42
N PRO A 4 -7.28 -6.17 2.97
CA PRO A 4 -7.50 -4.90 2.29
C PRO A 4 -7.42 -3.72 3.26
N MET A 5 -6.90 -2.59 2.78
CA MET A 5 -7.01 -1.29 3.45
C MET A 5 -8.17 -0.50 2.85
N VAL A 6 -8.71 0.44 3.63
CA VAL A 6 -9.71 1.40 3.13
C VAL A 6 -9.03 2.34 2.14
N PHE A 7 -9.55 2.39 0.92
CA PHE A 7 -9.15 3.35 -0.11
C PHE A 7 -10.23 4.43 -0.24
N CYS A 8 -10.03 5.56 0.44
CA CYS A 8 -10.96 6.69 0.46
C CYS A 8 -10.18 8.02 0.43
N PRO A 9 -9.55 8.38 -0.70
CA PRO A 9 -8.74 9.60 -0.80
C PRO A 9 -9.52 10.87 -0.47
N ASP A 10 -10.79 10.92 -0.88
CA ASP A 10 -11.74 12.00 -0.61
C ASP A 10 -12.01 12.23 0.88
N LEU A 11 -12.03 11.18 1.70
CA LEU A 11 -12.26 11.29 3.15
C LEU A 11 -10.97 11.47 3.95
N HIS A 12 -9.88 10.82 3.55
CA HIS A 12 -8.69 10.70 4.41
C HIS A 12 -7.53 11.59 3.97
N PHE A 13 -7.45 12.04 2.71
CA PHE A 13 -6.28 12.77 2.22
C PHE A 13 -6.15 14.18 2.85
N SER A 14 -7.25 14.75 3.35
CA SER A 14 -7.21 16.01 4.11
C SER A 14 -6.36 15.93 5.37
N ASP A 15 -6.09 14.73 5.90
CA ASP A 15 -5.20 14.54 7.04
C ASP A 15 -3.74 14.92 6.71
N LEU A 16 -3.37 15.00 5.42
CA LEU A 16 -2.05 15.44 4.96
C LEU A 16 -2.02 16.92 4.56
N LYS A 17 -3.01 17.72 4.94
CA LYS A 17 -3.04 19.14 4.60
C LYS A 17 -1.83 19.88 5.16
N SER A 18 -1.17 20.67 4.30
CA SER A 18 -0.12 21.61 4.68
C SER A 18 -0.62 23.05 4.50
N SER A 19 -0.10 23.99 5.30
CA SER A 19 -0.39 25.42 5.17
C SER A 19 0.50 26.14 4.17
N ILE A 20 1.62 25.52 3.77
CA ILE A 20 2.68 26.14 2.95
C ILE A 20 3.06 25.33 1.71
N ALA A 21 2.67 24.06 1.64
CA ALA A 21 2.96 23.14 0.55
C ALA A 21 1.66 22.44 0.11
N ASP A 22 1.73 21.66 -0.97
CA ASP A 22 0.57 20.90 -1.45
C ASP A 22 0.10 19.87 -0.42
N MET A 23 1.02 19.25 0.31
CA MET A 23 0.74 18.29 1.38
C MET A 23 1.93 18.13 2.36
N CYS A 24 1.65 17.57 3.53
CA CYS A 24 2.62 17.01 4.47
C CYS A 24 2.89 15.54 4.13
N ASN A 25 4.04 15.01 4.56
CA ASN A 25 4.38 13.59 4.38
C ASN A 25 3.79 12.67 5.46
N SER A 26 3.35 13.23 6.58
CA SER A 26 2.69 12.52 7.66
C SER A 26 1.88 13.51 8.51
N ASN A 27 1.00 12.97 9.35
CA ASN A 27 0.29 13.74 10.38
C ASN A 27 0.59 13.14 11.75
N PHE A 28 0.99 13.98 12.70
CA PHE A 28 1.33 13.58 14.08
C PHE A 28 0.23 13.92 15.08
N VAL A 29 -0.87 14.51 14.59
CA VAL A 29 -2.04 14.91 15.36
C VAL A 29 -3.15 13.89 15.07
N LYS A 30 -4.37 14.18 15.52
CA LYS A 30 -5.55 13.37 15.21
C LYS A 30 -5.75 13.26 13.69
N MET A 31 -5.91 12.01 13.25
CA MET A 31 -6.21 11.62 11.87
C MET A 31 -7.52 10.85 11.85
N GLU A 32 -8.30 11.04 10.81
CA GLU A 32 -9.57 10.33 10.58
C GLU A 32 -9.31 9.01 9.85
N GLY A 33 -8.34 9.00 8.93
CA GLY A 33 -7.92 7.80 8.21
C GLY A 33 -6.99 6.88 9.03
N PRO A 34 -6.98 5.56 8.75
CA PRO A 34 -5.96 4.67 9.30
C PRO A 34 -4.54 5.09 8.88
N PRO A 35 -3.54 5.12 9.78
CA PRO A 35 -2.19 5.60 9.47
C PRO A 35 -1.54 4.92 8.25
N SER A 36 -1.62 3.59 8.13
CA SER A 36 -1.07 2.86 6.96
C SER A 36 -1.78 3.22 5.65
N ALA A 37 -3.09 3.45 5.69
CA ALA A 37 -3.82 3.91 4.51
C ALA A 37 -3.39 5.32 4.10
N LEU A 38 -3.16 6.21 5.08
CA LEU A 38 -2.69 7.57 4.83
C LEU A 38 -1.28 7.60 4.22
N ALA A 39 -0.37 6.74 4.69
CA ALA A 39 0.95 6.55 4.07
C ALA A 39 0.83 6.09 2.61
N GLY A 40 -0.12 5.20 2.31
CA GLY A 40 -0.46 4.81 0.94
C GLY A 40 -0.97 6.00 0.10
N LEU A 41 -1.90 6.80 0.64
CA LEU A 41 -2.44 7.99 -0.03
C LEU A 41 -1.37 9.05 -0.31
N PHE A 42 -0.39 9.21 0.58
CA PHE A 42 0.76 10.08 0.32
C PHE A 42 1.53 9.66 -0.93
N ILE A 43 1.74 8.36 -1.16
CA ILE A 43 2.37 7.87 -2.39
C ILE A 43 1.43 8.07 -3.59
N GLY A 44 0.15 7.78 -3.41
CA GLY A 44 -0.88 7.88 -4.45
C GLY A 44 -1.07 9.28 -5.00
N SER A 45 -0.94 10.31 -4.17
CA SER A 45 -1.15 11.70 -4.58
C SER A 45 -0.18 12.16 -5.68
N HIS A 46 0.98 11.52 -5.81
CA HIS A 46 1.96 11.80 -6.87
C HIS A 46 1.61 11.17 -8.23
N ILE A 47 0.57 10.34 -8.27
CA ILE A 47 0.10 9.62 -9.47
C ILE A 47 -1.44 9.67 -9.58
N GLU A 48 -2.05 10.77 -9.13
CA GLU A 48 -3.51 10.99 -9.20
C GLU A 48 -4.31 9.83 -8.58
N PHE A 49 -3.79 9.28 -7.47
CA PHE A 49 -4.34 8.11 -6.78
C PHE A 49 -4.58 6.89 -7.69
N GLY A 50 -3.78 6.76 -8.76
CA GLY A 50 -3.87 5.68 -9.72
C GLY A 50 -4.90 5.88 -10.83
N GLU A 51 -5.33 7.13 -11.09
CA GLU A 51 -6.23 7.42 -12.21
C GLU A 51 -5.65 6.87 -13.53
N GLY A 52 -6.50 6.17 -14.30
CA GLY A 52 -6.11 5.55 -15.57
C GLY A 52 -5.24 4.28 -15.47
N LEU A 53 -4.90 3.80 -14.26
CA LEU A 53 -4.05 2.61 -14.08
C LEU A 53 -4.50 1.73 -12.91
N LYS A 54 -3.89 0.55 -12.77
CA LYS A 54 -4.09 -0.33 -11.60
C LYS A 54 -2.95 -0.09 -10.62
N TRP A 55 -3.23 0.65 -9.55
CA TRP A 55 -2.29 0.90 -8.48
C TRP A 55 -2.66 0.12 -7.22
N LEU A 56 -1.64 -0.41 -6.54
CA LEU A 56 -1.77 -1.10 -5.27
C LEU A 56 -0.58 -0.76 -4.38
N HIS A 57 -0.86 -0.21 -3.21
CA HIS A 57 0.11 -0.08 -2.12
C HIS A 57 0.01 -1.31 -1.21
N PHE A 58 1.16 -1.86 -0.82
CA PHE A 58 1.26 -3.06 0.01
C PHE A 58 2.17 -2.80 1.21
N ASP A 59 1.56 -2.59 2.38
CA ASP A 59 2.28 -2.45 3.65
C ASP A 59 2.56 -3.85 4.24
N ILE A 60 3.84 -4.16 4.43
CA ILE A 60 4.31 -5.47 4.92
C ILE A 60 5.14 -5.37 6.20
N ALA A 61 5.15 -4.21 6.87
CA ALA A 61 6.05 -3.96 7.99
C ALA A 61 6.03 -5.07 9.04
N SER A 62 4.84 -5.48 9.50
CA SER A 62 4.70 -6.51 10.53
C SER A 62 4.92 -7.95 10.06
N VAL A 63 4.76 -8.25 8.76
CA VAL A 63 4.82 -9.63 8.23
C VAL A 63 6.15 -9.96 7.60
N ALA A 64 7.01 -8.96 7.37
CA ALA A 64 8.34 -9.13 6.80
C ALA A 64 9.32 -9.85 7.75
N GLU A 65 9.05 -9.82 9.07
CA GLU A 65 9.89 -10.42 10.11
C GLU A 65 9.08 -11.15 11.18
N SER A 66 9.74 -12.06 11.88
CA SER A 66 9.21 -12.80 13.04
C SER A 66 10.34 -13.01 14.04
N GLY A 67 10.33 -12.23 15.13
CA GLY A 67 11.48 -12.15 16.03
C GLY A 67 12.69 -11.57 15.30
N ASP A 68 13.87 -12.16 15.50
CA ASP A 68 15.12 -11.65 14.92
C ASP A 68 15.40 -12.14 13.49
N ARG A 69 14.37 -12.59 12.75
CA ARG A 69 14.52 -13.24 11.43
C ARG A 69 13.50 -12.71 10.43
N ALA A 70 13.95 -12.51 9.19
CA ALA A 70 13.09 -12.23 8.05
C ALA A 70 12.26 -13.48 7.67
N THR A 71 11.00 -13.27 7.29
CA THR A 71 10.07 -14.35 6.89
C THR A 71 10.16 -14.69 5.40
N GLY A 72 10.77 -13.80 4.59
CA GLY A 72 10.76 -13.92 3.13
C GLY A 72 9.39 -13.62 2.49
N TYR A 73 8.52 -12.90 3.20
CA TYR A 73 7.19 -12.55 2.72
C TYR A 73 7.24 -11.70 1.44
N GLY A 74 6.33 -11.98 0.49
CA GLY A 74 6.22 -11.28 -0.79
C GLY A 74 6.52 -12.16 -2.00
N MET A 75 7.58 -12.97 -1.97
CA MET A 75 7.98 -13.76 -3.15
C MET A 75 6.92 -14.78 -3.58
N ALA A 76 6.39 -15.55 -2.62
CA ALA A 76 5.34 -16.52 -2.90
C ALA A 76 4.04 -15.83 -3.38
N LEU A 77 3.71 -14.68 -2.78
CA LEU A 77 2.52 -13.91 -3.13
C LEU A 77 2.61 -13.37 -4.56
N LEU A 78 3.71 -12.72 -4.92
CA LEU A 78 3.91 -12.16 -6.27
C LEU A 78 4.02 -13.26 -7.33
N SER A 79 4.69 -14.37 -7.02
CA SER A 79 4.78 -15.52 -7.91
C SER A 79 3.42 -16.11 -8.22
N TYR A 80 2.53 -16.19 -7.22
CA TYR A 80 1.18 -16.67 -7.43
C TYR A 80 0.32 -15.63 -8.18
N LEU A 81 0.34 -14.37 -7.75
CA LEU A 81 -0.46 -13.28 -8.33
C LEU A 81 -0.15 -13.06 -9.82
N LEU A 82 1.13 -13.10 -10.19
CA LEU A 82 1.60 -12.87 -11.57
C LEU A 82 1.96 -14.19 -12.27
N GLY A 83 1.65 -15.33 -11.64
CA GLY A 83 2.05 -16.65 -12.08
C GLY A 83 1.56 -17.04 -13.47
N HIS A 84 0.36 -16.56 -13.82
CA HIS A 84 -0.25 -16.72 -15.14
C HIS A 84 0.59 -16.12 -16.28
N LEU A 85 1.52 -15.20 -15.99
CA LEU A 85 2.45 -14.61 -16.97
C LEU A 85 3.71 -15.47 -17.20
N THR A 86 3.90 -16.53 -16.42
CA THR A 86 5.07 -17.43 -16.52
C THR A 86 4.77 -18.63 -17.44
N ARG A 87 5.71 -19.58 -17.54
CA ARG A 87 5.49 -20.89 -18.18
C ARG A 87 5.43 -22.04 -17.18
N ILE A 88 5.30 -21.72 -15.89
CA ILE A 88 5.34 -22.70 -14.81
C ILE A 88 3.95 -23.33 -14.69
N PRO A 89 3.76 -24.63 -14.99
CA PRO A 89 2.43 -25.22 -15.08
C PRO A 89 1.57 -25.08 -13.82
N MET A 90 2.19 -25.16 -12.63
CA MET A 90 1.48 -25.02 -11.34
C MET A 90 1.01 -23.59 -11.01
N LEU A 91 1.38 -22.59 -11.82
CA LEU A 91 1.00 -21.19 -11.63
C LEU A 91 0.08 -20.67 -12.75
N GLN A 92 -0.31 -21.54 -13.70
CA GLN A 92 -1.20 -21.20 -14.81
C GLN A 92 -2.67 -21.39 -14.40
N HIS A 93 -3.14 -20.49 -13.53
CA HIS A 93 -4.53 -20.42 -13.08
C HIS A 93 -5.18 -19.12 -13.56
#